data_AF-A0A9X7NZI2-F1
#
_entry.id   AF-A0A9X7NZI2-F1
#
_cell.length_a   1.000
_cell.length_b   1.000
_cell.length_c   1.000
_cell.angle_alpha   90.00
_cell.angle_beta   90.00
_cell.angle_gamma   90.00
#
_symmetry.space_group_name_H-M   'P 1'
#
loop_
_entity.id
_entity.type
_entity.pdbx_description
1 polymer ?
#
loop_
_entity_poly.entity_id
_entity_poly.type
_entity_poly.pdbx_seq_one_letter_code
_entity_poly.pdbx_strand_id
1 'polypeptide(L)'
;MANLDRHAVGPRVVTEIVRGQGITRDSFRALDVMEQITDPDGKSFFVIPRTAGGDAVRRAVLLTYLLNAGTGYGRCGVRSDFPETPYGAAEMRRIIDRQRANRWSYTVVRSICNTGGCVAATPNGVLMVLGGNRIHGSFSHRGGTMWGDLFLVNATTRATDPAGRLRQIIESGRLGPGGPDLDTLLHHEEIHAQQWAALGPVRMPARYLAEEARARIFGGVNSFEKDAGLADGGYR
;
A
#
# COMPACT_ATOMS: atom_id res chain seq x y z
N MET A 1 5.49 18.23 -8.60
CA MET A 1 5.45 18.08 -10.07
C MET A 1 6.60 17.22 -10.60
N ALA A 2 7.75 17.12 -9.92
CA ALA A 2 8.89 16.31 -10.39
C ALA A 2 8.55 14.87 -10.83
N ASN A 3 7.59 14.20 -10.19
CA ASN A 3 7.17 12.85 -10.59
C ASN A 3 6.32 12.83 -11.87
N LEU A 4 5.50 13.85 -12.12
CA LEU A 4 4.77 13.99 -13.39
C LEU A 4 5.75 14.12 -14.55
N ASP A 5 6.80 14.93 -14.37
CA ASP A 5 7.84 15.13 -15.38
C ASP A 5 8.68 13.84 -15.56
N ARG A 6 9.10 13.21 -14.45
CA ARG A 6 9.84 11.92 -14.46
C ARG A 6 9.06 10.83 -15.19
N HIS A 7 7.74 10.81 -15.04
CA HIS A 7 6.89 9.83 -15.65
C HIS A 7 6.31 10.25 -17.01
N ALA A 8 6.68 11.44 -17.52
CA ALA A 8 6.18 12.01 -18.77
C ALA A 8 4.64 12.04 -18.84
N VAL A 9 4.00 12.33 -17.71
CA VAL A 9 2.53 12.38 -17.62
C VAL A 9 2.01 13.67 -18.23
N GLY A 10 1.19 13.53 -19.27
CA GLY A 10 0.59 14.67 -19.95
C GLY A 10 -0.38 15.48 -19.06
N PRO A 11 -0.40 16.82 -19.16
CA PRO A 11 -1.29 17.68 -18.35
C PRO A 11 -2.78 17.35 -18.46
N ARG A 12 -3.22 16.78 -19.60
CA ARG A 12 -4.60 16.35 -19.82
C ARG A 12 -5.04 15.25 -18.85
N VAL A 13 -4.18 14.25 -18.61
CA VAL A 13 -4.45 13.13 -17.70
C VAL A 13 -4.66 13.65 -16.28
N VAL A 14 -3.79 14.55 -15.82
CA VAL A 14 -3.93 15.17 -14.50
C VAL A 14 -5.21 15.97 -14.41
N THR A 15 -5.54 16.76 -15.45
CA THR A 15 -6.75 17.57 -15.52
C THR A 15 -8.02 16.72 -15.41
N GLU A 16 -8.06 15.58 -16.09
CA GLU A 16 -9.18 14.63 -16.03
C GLU A 16 -9.35 14.06 -14.61
N ILE A 17 -8.26 13.66 -13.95
CA ILE A 17 -8.30 13.17 -12.57
C ILE A 17 -8.84 14.24 -11.63
N VAL A 18 -8.25 15.45 -11.65
CA VAL A 18 -8.62 16.50 -10.69
C VAL A 18 -10.06 16.97 -10.89
N ARG A 19 -10.53 17.10 -12.14
CA ARG A 19 -11.92 17.45 -12.43
C ARG A 19 -12.89 16.35 -12.02
N GLY A 20 -12.58 15.10 -12.37
CA GLY A 20 -13.46 13.96 -12.07
C GLY A 20 -13.62 13.68 -10.57
N GLN A 21 -12.64 14.09 -9.75
CA GLN A 21 -12.65 13.88 -8.29
C GLN A 21 -12.85 15.16 -7.48
N GLY A 22 -13.04 16.32 -8.14
CA GLY A 22 -13.16 17.61 -7.46
C GLY A 22 -11.94 17.98 -6.62
N ILE A 23 -10.74 17.53 -7.04
CA ILE A 23 -9.48 17.81 -6.34
C ILE A 23 -9.06 19.23 -6.69
N THR A 24 -8.94 20.06 -5.67
CA THR A 24 -8.48 21.44 -5.77
C THR A 24 -7.11 21.58 -5.13
N ARG A 25 -6.49 22.76 -5.27
CA ARG A 25 -5.26 23.07 -4.53
C ARG A 25 -5.44 22.90 -3.02
N ASP A 26 -6.60 23.29 -2.48
CA ASP A 26 -6.89 23.17 -1.05
C ASP A 26 -7.03 21.72 -0.59
N SER A 27 -7.28 20.77 -1.50
CA SER A 27 -7.29 19.34 -1.16
C SER A 27 -5.93 18.87 -0.65
N PHE A 28 -4.83 19.43 -1.17
CA PHE A 28 -3.47 19.08 -0.78
C PHE A 28 -3.06 19.58 0.60
N ARG A 29 -3.81 20.51 1.20
CA ARG A 29 -3.56 20.94 2.59
C ARG A 29 -3.65 19.79 3.60
N ALA A 30 -4.36 18.72 3.24
CA ALA A 30 -4.40 17.50 4.05
C ALA A 30 -3.01 16.86 4.22
N LEU A 31 -2.09 17.06 3.27
CA LEU A 31 -0.73 16.55 3.31
C LEU A 31 0.26 17.48 4.03
N ASP A 32 -0.04 18.78 4.15
CA ASP A 32 0.88 19.77 4.74
C ASP A 32 1.24 19.46 6.21
N VAL A 33 0.37 18.73 6.91
CA VAL A 33 0.56 18.31 8.31
C VAL A 33 1.19 16.92 8.44
N MET A 34 1.52 16.29 7.31
CA MET A 34 2.08 14.94 7.25
C MET A 34 3.57 15.02 6.92
N GLU A 35 4.38 14.21 7.59
CA GLU A 35 5.78 14.09 7.22
C GLU A 35 5.88 13.38 5.87
N GLN A 36 6.51 14.04 4.89
CA GLN A 36 6.85 13.44 3.61
C GLN A 36 8.20 12.73 3.72
N ILE A 37 8.24 11.45 3.36
CA ILE A 37 9.46 10.66 3.24
C ILE A 37 9.60 10.26 1.78
N THR A 38 10.81 10.38 1.23
CA THR A 38 11.07 10.06 -0.18
C THR A 38 11.95 8.83 -0.27
N ASP A 39 11.61 7.91 -1.16
CA ASP A 39 12.42 6.71 -1.42
C ASP A 39 13.57 7.00 -2.43
N PRO A 40 14.48 6.04 -2.69
CA PRO A 40 15.57 6.22 -3.65
C PRO A 40 15.12 6.56 -5.07
N ASP A 41 13.93 6.13 -5.47
CA ASP A 41 13.34 6.39 -6.78
C ASP A 41 12.65 7.75 -6.85
N GLY A 42 12.62 8.50 -5.75
CA GLY A 42 12.02 9.82 -5.64
C GLY A 42 10.49 9.80 -5.43
N LYS A 43 9.91 8.66 -5.07
CA LYS A 43 8.49 8.52 -4.72
C LYS A 43 8.25 9.01 -3.31
N SER A 44 7.12 9.65 -3.11
CA SER A 44 6.72 10.28 -1.86
C SER A 44 5.76 9.40 -1.06
N PHE A 45 6.08 9.22 0.20
CA PHE A 45 5.26 8.59 1.22
C PHE A 45 4.86 9.65 2.24
N PHE A 46 3.67 9.53 2.82
CA PHE A 46 3.20 10.51 3.81
C PHE A 46 2.82 9.82 5.11
N VAL A 47 3.51 10.17 6.19
CA VAL A 47 3.27 9.62 7.53
C VAL A 47 1.99 10.21 8.09
N ILE A 48 1.08 9.33 8.49
CA ILE A 48 -0.24 9.70 8.99
C ILE A 48 -0.13 10.21 10.43
N PRO A 49 -0.58 11.44 10.73
CA PRO A 49 -0.54 11.97 12.08
C PRO A 49 -1.54 11.23 12.97
N ARG A 50 -1.22 11.10 14.26
CA ARG A 50 -2.06 10.36 15.23
C ARG A 50 -3.46 10.93 15.39
N THR A 51 -3.65 12.19 15.04
CA THR A 51 -4.93 12.91 15.10
C THR A 51 -5.82 12.67 13.88
N ALA A 52 -5.30 12.05 12.81
CA ALA A 52 -6.06 11.83 11.58
C ALA A 52 -7.23 10.84 11.80
N GLY A 53 -8.41 11.24 11.33
CA GLY A 53 -9.56 10.34 11.19
C GLY A 53 -9.52 9.56 9.88
N GLY A 54 -10.29 8.47 9.79
CA GLY A 54 -10.27 7.57 8.63
C GLY A 54 -10.49 8.26 7.27
N ASP A 55 -11.37 9.26 7.18
CA ASP A 55 -11.58 10.00 5.93
C ASP A 55 -10.39 10.86 5.52
N ALA A 56 -9.69 11.47 6.49
CA ALA A 56 -8.46 12.21 6.22
C ALA A 56 -7.36 11.25 5.73
N VAL A 57 -7.29 10.05 6.29
CA VAL A 57 -6.34 9.02 5.87
C VAL A 57 -6.65 8.52 4.45
N ARG A 58 -7.91 8.23 4.13
CA ARG A 58 -8.33 7.85 2.77
C ARG A 58 -7.97 8.91 1.75
N ARG A 59 -8.22 10.18 2.09
CA ARG A 59 -7.85 11.32 1.26
C ARG A 59 -6.34 11.42 1.08
N ALA A 60 -5.56 11.23 2.15
CA ALA A 60 -4.11 11.24 2.07
C ALA A 60 -3.59 10.18 1.10
N VAL A 61 -4.09 8.95 1.20
CA VAL A 61 -3.74 7.85 0.28
C VAL A 61 -3.99 8.21 -1.20
N LEU A 62 -5.15 8.80 -1.50
CA LEU A 62 -5.48 9.22 -2.86
C LEU A 62 -4.58 10.34 -3.37
N LEU A 63 -4.28 11.33 -2.52
CA LEU A 63 -3.40 12.43 -2.87
C LEU A 63 -1.95 11.97 -3.00
N THR A 64 -1.50 11.01 -2.20
CA THR A 64 -0.18 10.38 -2.33
C THR A 64 -0.04 9.69 -3.69
N TYR A 65 -1.01 8.88 -4.11
CA TYR A 65 -0.99 8.26 -5.44
C TYR A 65 -0.94 9.33 -6.55
N LEU A 66 -1.79 10.37 -6.46
CA LEU A 66 -1.83 11.47 -7.42
C LEU A 66 -0.50 12.23 -7.52
N LEU A 67 0.15 12.54 -6.39
CA LEU A 67 1.45 13.22 -6.36
C LEU A 67 2.58 12.39 -6.97
N ASN A 68 2.51 11.08 -6.81
CA ASN A 68 3.50 10.17 -7.37
C ASN A 68 3.35 9.95 -8.87
N ALA A 69 2.23 10.36 -9.47
CA ALA A 69 1.98 10.21 -10.90
C ALA A 69 2.04 8.74 -11.37
N GLY A 70 1.59 7.84 -10.51
CA GLY A 70 1.69 6.39 -10.69
C GLY A 70 2.83 5.79 -9.86
N THR A 71 3.01 4.48 -9.97
CA THR A 71 4.08 3.75 -9.27
C THR A 71 5.31 3.52 -10.15
N GLY A 72 5.19 3.72 -11.46
CA GLY A 72 6.25 3.38 -12.44
C GLY A 72 6.46 1.87 -12.62
N TYR A 73 5.69 1.04 -11.92
CA TYR A 73 5.80 -0.41 -11.93
C TYR A 73 5.36 -1.01 -13.27
N GLY A 74 6.10 -2.00 -13.76
CA GLY A 74 5.80 -2.66 -15.04
C GLY A 74 6.18 -1.87 -16.30
N ARG A 75 6.81 -0.69 -16.16
CA ARG A 75 7.25 0.13 -17.30
C ARG A 75 8.20 -0.65 -18.21
N CYS A 76 7.99 -0.51 -19.51
CA CYS A 76 8.72 -1.21 -20.57
C CYS A 76 10.25 -1.14 -20.37
N GLY A 77 10.91 -2.30 -20.33
CA GLY A 77 12.37 -2.42 -20.17
C GLY A 77 12.84 -2.96 -18.81
N VAL A 78 11.94 -3.08 -17.83
CA VAL A 78 12.22 -3.74 -16.53
C VAL A 78 11.45 -5.05 -16.46
N ARG A 79 12.12 -6.16 -16.11
CA ARG A 79 11.45 -7.43 -15.86
C ARG A 79 10.51 -7.25 -14.67
N SER A 80 9.22 -7.42 -14.91
CA SER A 80 8.16 -7.20 -13.93
C SER A 80 7.26 -8.42 -13.87
N ASP A 81 6.83 -8.79 -12.68
CA ASP A 81 5.89 -9.90 -12.46
C ASP A 81 4.44 -9.49 -12.78
N PHE A 82 4.17 -8.20 -12.96
CA PHE A 82 2.84 -7.65 -13.22
C PHE A 82 2.81 -6.70 -14.42
N PRO A 83 1.69 -6.63 -15.14
CA PRO A 83 1.50 -5.64 -16.20
C PRO A 83 1.51 -4.22 -15.63
N GLU A 84 1.99 -3.26 -16.43
CA GLU A 84 1.91 -1.85 -16.09
C GLU A 84 0.46 -1.44 -15.85
N THR A 85 0.21 -0.77 -14.72
CA THR A 85 -1.09 -0.15 -14.43
C THR A 85 -1.02 1.33 -14.85
N PRO A 86 -1.73 1.74 -15.91
CA PRO A 86 -1.61 3.10 -16.43
C PRO A 86 -2.06 4.15 -15.42
N TYR A 87 -1.27 5.20 -15.26
CA TYR A 87 -1.68 6.36 -14.48
C TYR A 87 -2.82 7.11 -15.15
N GLY A 88 -3.94 7.31 -14.45
CA GLY A 88 -5.10 7.99 -15.03
C GLY A 88 -6.35 7.99 -14.15
N ALA A 89 -7.42 8.58 -14.68
CA ALA A 89 -8.70 8.69 -13.99
C ALA A 89 -9.36 7.33 -13.69
N ALA A 90 -9.16 6.34 -14.57
CA ALA A 90 -9.65 4.98 -14.37
C ALA A 90 -8.96 4.31 -13.16
N GLU A 91 -7.64 4.48 -13.05
CA GLU A 91 -6.89 3.91 -11.93
C GLU A 91 -7.23 4.61 -10.61
N MET A 92 -7.35 5.93 -10.62
CA MET A 92 -7.84 6.68 -9.46
C MET A 92 -9.23 6.21 -9.02
N ARG A 93 -10.14 5.94 -9.98
CA ARG A 93 -11.47 5.39 -9.67
C ARG A 93 -11.38 4.00 -9.04
N ARG A 94 -10.52 3.12 -9.58
CA ARG A 94 -10.28 1.78 -9.03
C ARG A 94 -9.82 1.84 -7.57
N ILE A 95 -8.87 2.73 -7.24
CA ILE A 95 -8.43 2.95 -5.86
C ILE A 95 -9.58 3.44 -4.98
N ILE A 96 -10.38 4.41 -5.45
CA ILE A 96 -11.54 4.93 -4.70
C ILE A 96 -12.57 3.83 -4.40
N ASP A 97 -12.87 2.98 -5.38
CA ASP A 97 -13.83 1.89 -5.23
C ASP A 97 -13.30 0.82 -4.27
N ARG A 98 -12.01 0.50 -4.35
CA ARG A 98 -11.32 -0.37 -3.38
C ARG A 98 -11.41 0.20 -1.96
N GLN A 99 -11.09 1.48 -1.76
CA GLN A 99 -11.21 2.14 -0.46
C GLN A 99 -12.63 2.11 0.11
N ARG A 100 -13.66 2.16 -0.74
CA ARG A 100 -15.06 2.07 -0.31
C ARG A 100 -15.41 0.66 0.18
N ALA A 101 -14.94 -0.36 -0.51
CA ALA A 101 -15.11 -1.76 -0.12
C ALA A 101 -14.32 -2.08 1.17
N ASN A 102 -13.11 -1.55 1.27
CA ASN A 102 -12.21 -1.71 2.43
C ASN A 102 -12.38 -0.62 3.49
N ARG A 103 -13.46 0.17 3.47
CA ARG A 103 -13.63 1.34 4.38
C ARG A 103 -13.44 1.02 5.86
N TRP A 104 -13.75 -0.21 6.25
CA TRP A 104 -13.62 -0.71 7.61
C TRP A 104 -12.16 -0.72 8.10
N SER A 105 -11.18 -0.92 7.21
CA SER A 105 -9.75 -0.93 7.59
C SER A 105 -9.24 0.46 7.96
N TYR A 106 -9.81 1.54 7.41
CA TYR A 106 -9.43 2.91 7.76
C TYR A 106 -9.91 3.33 9.15
N THR A 107 -10.92 2.67 9.70
CA THR A 107 -11.49 3.02 11.02
C THR A 107 -10.52 2.75 12.18
N VAL A 108 -9.61 1.79 12.01
CA VAL A 108 -8.67 1.39 13.08
C VAL A 108 -7.37 2.18 13.08
N VAL A 109 -7.09 2.97 12.03
CA VAL A 109 -5.80 3.69 11.87
C VAL A 109 -5.49 4.56 13.07
N ARG A 110 -6.48 5.31 13.56
CA ARG A 110 -6.32 6.13 14.76
C ARG A 110 -5.95 5.29 16.00
N SER A 111 -6.57 4.12 16.15
CA SER A 111 -6.26 3.21 17.25
C SER A 111 -4.82 2.68 17.15
N ILE A 112 -4.38 2.28 15.95
CA ILE A 112 -3.01 1.84 15.70
C ILE A 112 -2.03 2.93 16.11
N CYS A 113 -2.22 4.16 15.63
CA CYS A 113 -1.38 5.31 15.98
C CYS A 113 -1.38 5.61 17.49
N ASN A 114 -2.52 5.46 18.17
CA ASN A 114 -2.64 5.68 19.62
C ASN A 114 -1.91 4.62 20.44
N THR A 115 -1.79 3.39 19.93
CA THR A 115 -1.02 2.31 20.57
C THR A 115 0.48 2.37 20.28
N GLY A 116 0.94 3.44 19.64
CA GLY A 116 2.34 3.67 19.30
C GLY A 116 2.77 3.11 17.94
N GLY A 117 1.84 2.60 17.12
CA GLY A 117 2.12 2.26 15.74
C GLY A 117 2.38 3.49 14.86
N CYS A 118 3.05 3.27 13.74
CA CYS A 118 3.27 4.26 12.70
C CYS A 118 2.58 3.80 11.41
N VAL A 119 1.97 4.73 10.69
CA VAL A 119 1.23 4.45 9.46
C VAL A 119 1.66 5.44 8.40
N ALA A 120 1.88 4.98 7.17
CA ALA A 120 2.18 5.84 6.03
C ALA A 120 1.29 5.51 4.84
N ALA A 121 0.81 6.54 4.15
CA ALA A 121 0.21 6.42 2.83
C ALA A 121 1.30 6.16 1.79
N THR A 122 1.08 5.16 0.93
CA THR A 122 2.05 4.72 -0.08
C THR A 122 1.68 5.20 -1.48
N PRO A 123 2.65 5.25 -2.43
CA PRO A 123 2.39 5.53 -3.84
C PRO A 123 1.39 4.57 -4.50
N ASN A 124 1.24 3.34 -3.99
CA ASN A 124 0.39 2.28 -4.55
C ASN A 124 -1.09 2.40 -4.09
N GLY A 125 -1.43 3.45 -3.35
CA GLY A 125 -2.80 3.68 -2.88
C GLY A 125 -3.20 2.83 -1.68
N VAL A 126 -2.25 2.20 -0.98
CA VAL A 126 -2.49 1.45 0.27
C VAL A 126 -1.81 2.16 1.44
N LEU A 127 -2.01 1.63 2.65
CA LEU A 127 -1.31 2.09 3.85
C LEU A 127 -0.28 1.06 4.27
N MET A 128 0.92 1.50 4.59
CA MET A 128 1.94 0.68 5.25
C MET A 128 1.93 0.96 6.74
N VAL A 129 1.92 -0.09 7.54
CA VAL A 129 1.78 -0.01 9.01
C VAL A 129 2.94 -0.73 9.67
N LEU A 130 3.54 -0.09 10.67
CA LEU A 130 4.57 -0.70 11.50
C LEU A 130 4.25 -0.47 12.98
N GLY A 131 4.26 -1.55 13.76
CA GLY A 131 3.93 -1.51 15.20
C GLY A 131 2.44 -1.29 15.48
N GLY A 132 2.09 -1.14 16.76
CA GLY A 132 0.70 -0.92 17.20
C GLY A 132 -0.20 -2.17 17.24
N ASN A 133 0.35 -3.38 17.09
CA ASN A 133 -0.48 -4.58 16.95
C ASN A 133 -0.90 -5.25 18.28
N ARG A 134 -2.23 -5.43 18.42
CA ARG A 134 -2.89 -6.66 18.89
C ARG A 134 -3.67 -7.38 17.77
N ILE A 135 -3.61 -6.89 16.53
CA ILE A 135 -4.40 -7.40 15.41
C ILE A 135 -3.64 -8.55 14.74
N HIS A 136 -4.21 -9.76 14.86
CA HIS A 136 -3.91 -11.05 14.22
C HIS A 136 -2.50 -11.28 13.66
N GLY A 137 -1.65 -11.98 14.43
CA GLY A 137 -0.35 -12.50 13.98
C GLY A 137 -0.41 -13.94 13.45
N SER A 138 -1.25 -14.25 12.45
CA SER A 138 -1.43 -15.67 12.03
C SER A 138 -1.41 -15.96 10.53
N PHE A 139 -1.09 -15.00 9.66
CA PHE A 139 -1.01 -15.22 8.21
C PHE A 139 0.26 -14.58 7.60
N SER A 140 1.41 -14.84 8.23
CA SER A 140 2.68 -14.23 7.87
C SER A 140 3.54 -15.20 7.04
N HIS A 141 3.66 -14.94 5.75
CA HIS A 141 4.85 -15.34 5.00
C HIS A 141 5.76 -14.11 4.86
N ARG A 142 6.85 -14.12 5.64
CA ARG A 142 8.15 -13.41 5.50
C ARG A 142 8.22 -11.87 5.29
N GLY A 143 7.17 -11.14 4.93
CA GLY A 143 7.20 -9.66 4.75
C GLY A 143 6.18 -8.87 5.57
N GLY A 144 4.97 -9.41 5.72
CA GLY A 144 3.88 -8.77 6.46
C GLY A 144 2.56 -9.49 6.21
N THR A 145 1.45 -8.83 6.52
CA THR A 145 0.11 -9.33 6.19
C THR A 145 -0.77 -8.16 5.74
N MET A 146 -1.46 -8.34 4.61
CA MET A 146 -2.48 -7.39 4.18
C MET A 146 -3.81 -7.57 4.93
N TRP A 147 -4.38 -6.46 5.41
CA TRP A 147 -5.69 -6.43 6.07
C TRP A 147 -6.54 -5.26 5.55
N GLY A 148 -7.41 -5.54 4.58
CA GLY A 148 -8.14 -4.50 3.86
C GLY A 148 -7.15 -3.68 3.02
N ASP A 149 -7.02 -2.39 3.31
CA ASP A 149 -5.98 -1.51 2.71
C ASP A 149 -4.75 -1.29 3.63
N LEU A 150 -4.59 -2.06 4.71
CA LEU A 150 -3.46 -1.95 5.64
C LEU A 150 -2.45 -3.07 5.43
N PHE A 151 -1.28 -2.75 4.87
CA PHE A 151 -0.14 -3.65 4.86
C PHE A 151 0.57 -3.60 6.21
N LEU A 152 0.39 -4.63 7.02
CA LEU A 152 0.99 -4.77 8.35
C LEU A 152 2.38 -5.38 8.20
N VAL A 153 3.42 -4.55 8.28
CA VAL A 153 4.81 -4.98 8.17
C VAL A 153 5.18 -5.87 9.35
N ASN A 154 5.75 -7.04 9.07
CA ASN A 154 6.30 -7.90 10.10
C ASN A 154 7.53 -7.25 10.73
N ALA A 155 7.40 -6.81 11.99
CA ALA A 155 8.56 -6.50 12.81
C ALA A 155 8.91 -7.74 13.64
N THR A 156 10.00 -8.41 13.30
CA THR A 156 10.52 -9.60 14.03
C THR A 156 10.83 -9.31 15.50
N THR A 157 10.92 -8.03 15.87
CA THR A 157 11.02 -7.54 17.24
C THR A 157 10.01 -6.42 17.43
N ARG A 158 9.44 -6.29 18.64
CA ARG A 158 8.57 -5.15 19.00
C ARG A 158 9.37 -3.87 18.75
N ALA A 159 9.05 -3.16 17.66
CA ALA A 159 9.77 -1.95 17.31
C ALA A 159 9.61 -0.93 18.44
N THR A 160 10.72 -0.63 19.11
CA THR A 160 10.84 0.41 20.13
C THR A 160 10.67 1.80 19.52
N ASP A 161 11.00 1.95 18.24
CA ASP A 161 10.74 3.13 17.43
C ASP A 161 10.11 2.74 16.07
N PRO A 162 8.77 2.61 16.00
CA PRO A 162 8.10 2.27 14.76
C PRO A 162 8.23 3.34 13.67
N ALA A 163 8.34 4.61 14.05
CA ALA A 163 8.46 5.71 13.10
C ALA A 163 9.84 5.74 12.44
N GLY A 164 10.92 5.63 13.23
CA GLY A 164 12.27 5.52 12.69
C GLY A 164 12.47 4.29 11.82
N ARG A 165 11.88 3.14 12.19
CA ARG A 165 11.97 1.93 11.35
C ARG A 165 11.20 2.08 10.04
N LEU A 166 10.01 2.66 10.07
CA LEU A 166 9.23 2.93 8.87
C LEU A 166 9.98 3.89 7.94
N ARG A 167 10.62 4.94 8.49
CA ARG A 167 11.47 5.85 7.72
C ARG A 167 12.64 5.14 7.06
N GLN A 168 13.38 4.29 7.79
CA GLN A 168 14.47 3.49 7.23
C GLN A 168 14.03 2.59 6.07
N ILE A 169 12.87 1.95 6.18
CA ILE A 169 12.32 1.09 5.12
C ILE A 169 12.06 1.91 3.86
N ILE A 170 11.42 3.07 4.00
CA ILE A 170 11.10 3.94 2.86
C ILE A 170 12.38 4.51 2.23
N GLU A 171 13.27 5.08 3.05
CA GLU A 171 14.50 5.73 2.55
C GLU A 171 15.47 4.73 1.90
N SER A 172 15.47 3.47 2.34
CA SER A 172 16.26 2.41 1.71
C SER A 172 15.57 1.77 0.50
N GLY A 173 14.26 1.99 0.34
CA GLY A 173 13.44 1.29 -0.66
C GLY A 173 13.38 -0.23 -0.44
N ARG A 174 13.64 -0.73 0.77
CA ARG A 174 13.70 -2.18 1.05
C ARG A 174 13.16 -2.54 2.43
N LEU A 175 12.64 -3.76 2.57
CA LEU A 175 12.16 -4.27 3.86
C LEU A 175 13.31 -4.74 4.78
N GLY A 176 14.23 -3.81 5.09
CA GLY A 176 15.45 -4.07 5.85
C GLY A 176 16.66 -4.47 5.00
N PRO A 177 17.85 -4.61 5.62
CA PRO A 177 19.08 -4.95 4.90
C PRO A 177 18.95 -6.30 4.18
N GLY A 178 19.12 -6.30 2.85
CA GLY A 178 18.97 -7.51 2.02
C GLY A 178 17.53 -8.03 1.89
N GLY A 179 16.54 -7.29 2.41
CA GLY A 179 15.12 -7.62 2.25
C GLY A 179 14.61 -7.35 0.83
N PRO A 180 13.35 -7.73 0.53
CA PRO A 180 12.70 -7.46 -0.75
C PRO A 180 12.68 -5.97 -1.07
N ASP A 181 12.67 -5.67 -2.37
CA ASP A 181 12.38 -4.33 -2.89
C ASP A 181 10.99 -3.86 -2.44
N LEU A 182 10.91 -2.63 -1.93
CA LEU A 182 9.70 -2.11 -1.30
C LEU A 182 8.60 -1.85 -2.33
N ASP A 183 8.93 -1.34 -3.52
CA ASP A 183 7.92 -1.04 -4.53
C ASP A 183 7.27 -2.32 -5.07
N THR A 184 8.09 -3.33 -5.34
CA THR A 184 7.65 -4.66 -5.76
C THR A 184 6.75 -5.30 -4.71
N LEU A 185 7.16 -5.23 -3.43
CA LEU A 185 6.36 -5.72 -2.32
C LEU A 185 5.03 -4.97 -2.21
N LEU A 186 5.04 -3.63 -2.25
CA LEU A 186 3.81 -2.84 -2.16
C LEU A 186 2.85 -3.09 -3.33
N HIS A 187 3.35 -3.49 -4.50
CA HIS A 187 2.52 -3.91 -5.62
C HIS A 187 1.85 -5.26 -5.35
N HIS A 188 2.58 -6.24 -4.84
CA HIS A 188 2.03 -7.52 -4.40
C HIS A 188 0.94 -7.32 -3.32
N GLU A 189 1.23 -6.48 -2.31
CA GLU A 189 0.27 -6.19 -1.23
C GLU A 189 -0.96 -5.41 -1.74
N GLU A 190 -0.80 -4.57 -2.76
CA GLU A 190 -1.92 -3.89 -3.41
C GLU A 190 -2.90 -4.89 -4.05
N ILE A 191 -2.42 -6.00 -4.63
CA ILE A 191 -3.28 -7.04 -5.19
C ILE A 191 -4.05 -7.76 -4.08
N HIS A 192 -3.41 -8.05 -2.95
CA HIS A 192 -4.13 -8.55 -1.78
C HIS A 192 -5.20 -7.56 -1.30
N ALA A 193 -4.94 -6.26 -1.37
CA ALA A 193 -5.95 -5.23 -1.08
C ALA A 193 -7.19 -5.36 -1.98
N GLN A 194 -6.98 -5.65 -3.27
CA GLN A 194 -8.05 -5.90 -4.23
C GLN A 194 -8.83 -7.17 -3.87
N GLN A 195 -8.14 -8.25 -3.48
CA GLN A 195 -8.77 -9.49 -3.03
C GLN A 195 -9.64 -9.26 -1.78
N TRP A 196 -9.18 -8.45 -0.83
CA TRP A 196 -9.99 -8.01 0.32
C TRP A 196 -11.21 -7.19 -0.11
N ALA A 197 -11.07 -6.28 -1.07
CA ALA A 197 -12.20 -5.51 -1.56
C ALA A 197 -13.26 -6.38 -2.27
N ALA A 198 -12.82 -7.42 -2.99
CA ALA A 198 -13.72 -8.35 -3.68
C ALA A 198 -14.43 -9.33 -2.74
N LEU A 199 -13.74 -9.84 -1.72
CA LEU A 199 -14.26 -10.87 -0.82
C LEU A 199 -14.83 -10.32 0.49
N GLY A 200 -14.37 -9.15 0.91
CA GLY A 200 -14.71 -8.53 2.18
C GLY A 200 -14.12 -9.26 3.40
N PRO A 201 -14.33 -8.71 4.60
CA PRO A 201 -13.59 -9.12 5.79
C PRO A 201 -13.97 -10.49 6.36
N VAL A 202 -15.10 -11.03 5.93
CA VAL A 202 -15.59 -12.35 6.38
C VAL A 202 -15.12 -13.45 5.43
N ARG A 203 -15.25 -13.24 4.11
CA ARG A 203 -14.96 -14.31 3.14
C ARG A 203 -13.47 -14.42 2.81
N MET A 204 -12.71 -13.32 2.89
CA MET A 204 -11.28 -13.37 2.61
C MET A 204 -10.57 -14.35 3.55
N PRO A 205 -10.65 -14.22 4.89
CA PRO A 205 -9.92 -15.13 5.78
C PRO A 205 -10.36 -16.58 5.63
N ALA A 206 -11.67 -16.83 5.44
CA ALA A 206 -12.21 -18.17 5.25
C ALA A 206 -11.68 -18.84 3.98
N ARG A 207 -11.65 -18.11 2.85
CA ARG A 207 -11.13 -18.63 1.59
C ARG A 207 -9.62 -18.79 1.63
N TYR A 208 -8.91 -17.82 2.20
CA TYR A 208 -7.46 -17.89 2.33
C TYR A 208 -7.04 -19.12 3.14
N LEU A 209 -7.69 -19.39 4.27
CA LEU A 209 -7.41 -20.57 5.10
C LEU A 209 -7.73 -21.89 4.36
N ALA A 210 -8.82 -21.93 3.58
CA ALA A 210 -9.17 -23.09 2.78
C ALA A 210 -8.12 -23.39 1.70
N GLU A 211 -7.62 -22.36 1.01
CA GLU A 211 -6.56 -22.50 0.01
C GLU A 211 -5.20 -22.87 0.64
N GLU A 212 -4.86 -22.30 1.79
CA GLU A 212 -3.66 -22.68 2.55
C GLU A 212 -3.71 -24.17 2.96
N ALA A 213 -4.86 -24.64 3.45
CA ALA A 213 -5.08 -26.04 3.79
C ALA A 213 -4.98 -26.95 2.55
N ARG A 214 -5.58 -26.54 1.43
CA ARG A 214 -5.48 -27.24 0.15
C ARG A 214 -4.03 -27.35 -0.32
N ALA A 215 -3.27 -26.25 -0.34
CA ALA A 215 -1.88 -26.22 -0.74
C ALA A 215 -1.01 -27.12 0.15
N ARG A 216 -1.30 -27.17 1.46
CA ARG A 216 -0.60 -28.05 2.41
C ARG A 216 -0.91 -29.54 2.19
N ILE A 217 -2.15 -29.90 1.86
CA ILE A 217 -2.57 -31.29 1.66
C ILE A 217 -2.09 -31.84 0.32
N PHE A 218 -2.26 -31.06 -0.76
CA PHE A 218 -2.00 -31.52 -2.13
C PHE A 218 -0.63 -31.12 -2.67
N GLY A 219 0.13 -30.31 -1.92
CA GLY A 219 1.32 -29.64 -2.41
C GLY A 219 0.98 -28.47 -3.35
N GLY A 220 1.78 -27.41 -3.32
CA GLY A 220 1.63 -26.25 -4.19
C GLY A 220 1.71 -24.92 -3.44
N VAL A 221 1.37 -23.84 -4.15
CA VAL A 221 1.31 -22.47 -3.63
C VAL A 221 -0.17 -22.07 -3.48
N ASN A 222 -0.50 -21.33 -2.42
CA ASN A 222 -1.82 -20.76 -2.21
C ASN A 222 -2.22 -19.91 -3.44
N SER A 223 -3.43 -20.09 -3.97
CA SER A 223 -3.87 -19.37 -5.18
C SER A 223 -3.87 -17.86 -5.00
N PHE A 224 -4.16 -17.37 -3.78
CA PHE A 224 -4.13 -15.94 -3.47
C PHE A 224 -2.72 -15.35 -3.64
N GLU A 225 -1.70 -16.06 -3.17
CA GLU A 225 -0.29 -15.70 -3.30
C GLU A 225 0.16 -15.77 -4.77
N LYS A 226 -0.29 -16.81 -5.49
CA LYS A 226 0.01 -16.94 -6.92
C LYS A 226 -0.59 -15.80 -7.74
N ASP A 227 -1.83 -15.44 -7.47
CA ASP A 227 -2.54 -14.36 -8.16
C ASP A 227 -1.99 -12.98 -7.78
N ALA A 228 -1.52 -12.83 -6.53
CA ALA A 228 -0.79 -11.67 -6.07
C ALA A 228 0.65 -11.60 -6.61
N GLY A 229 1.09 -12.58 -7.40
CA GLY A 229 2.40 -12.67 -8.01
C GLY A 229 3.55 -12.70 -7.01
N LEU A 230 4.78 -12.48 -7.48
CA LEU A 230 6.05 -12.96 -6.89
C LEU A 230 6.27 -14.45 -7.16
N ALA A 231 6.71 -14.77 -8.38
CA ALA A 231 6.91 -16.16 -8.82
C ALA A 231 7.91 -16.96 -7.95
N ASP A 232 8.73 -16.28 -7.16
CA ASP A 232 9.69 -16.83 -6.19
C ASP A 232 9.44 -16.36 -4.74
N GLY A 233 8.29 -15.73 -4.48
CA GLY A 233 7.99 -15.08 -3.21
C GLY A 233 8.66 -13.71 -3.01
N GLY A 234 9.40 -13.19 -4.00
CA GLY A 234 10.00 -11.85 -3.94
C GLY A 234 11.29 -11.78 -3.12
N TYR A 235 11.89 -12.93 -2.80
CA TYR A 235 13.01 -13.08 -1.86
C TYR A 235 14.35 -13.40 -2.53
N ARG A 236 14.68 -12.77 -3.67
CA ARG A 236 16.03 -12.85 -4.26
C ARG A 236 16.79 -11.53 -4.14
#